data_AF-A0A2S2QI90-F1
#
_entry.id   AF-A0A2S2QI90-F1
#
_cell.length_a   1.000
_cell.length_b   1.000
_cell.length_c   1.000
_cell.angle_alpha   90.00
_cell.angle_beta   90.00
_cell.angle_gamma   90.00
#
_symmetry.space_group_name_H-M   'P 1'
#
loop_
_entity.id
_entity.type
_entity.pdbx_description
1 polymer ?
#
loop_
_entity_poly.entity_id
_entity_poly.type
_entity_poly.pdbx_seq_one_letter_code
_entity_poly.pdbx_strand_id
1 'polypeptide(L)'
;MDLKWTSLLFLVAITSDTVFSAPTSSVTTNDTASDCRLFQQYINKRYPLTDPILMPDGSVKFRIAIISDLDADSTSHSKSNTWISYFKQGSLTYNAQNKRSEERR
;
A
#
# COMPACT_ATOMS: atom_id res chain seq x y z
N MET A 1 -39.41 -41.36 -36.14
CA MET A 1 -38.71 -40.47 -37.06
C MET A 1 -39.05 -39.04 -36.66
N ASP A 2 -38.18 -38.10 -36.29
CA ASP A 2 -36.78 -38.08 -35.88
C ASP A 2 -36.54 -36.71 -35.21
N LEU A 3 -35.85 -36.75 -34.06
CA LEU A 3 -34.80 -35.85 -33.55
C LEU A 3 -34.38 -34.70 -34.52
N LYS A 4 -34.24 -33.42 -34.14
CA LYS A 4 -33.35 -32.85 -33.11
C LYS A 4 -33.59 -31.35 -32.87
N TRP A 5 -33.44 -30.96 -31.62
CA TRP A 5 -33.08 -29.62 -31.15
C TRP A 5 -31.75 -29.13 -31.74
N THR A 6 -31.63 -27.82 -31.97
CA THR A 6 -30.52 -27.00 -31.42
C THR A 6 -30.86 -25.51 -31.52
N SER A 7 -31.12 -24.90 -30.37
CA SER A 7 -31.03 -23.45 -30.17
C SER A 7 -29.54 -23.10 -30.11
N LEU A 8 -29.09 -22.25 -31.02
CA LEU A 8 -27.68 -21.86 -31.16
C LEU A 8 -27.40 -20.69 -30.21
N LEU A 9 -27.08 -20.98 -28.94
CA LEU A 9 -26.42 -20.00 -28.08
C LEU A 9 -24.93 -20.01 -28.40
N PHE A 10 -24.43 -18.97 -29.06
CA PHE A 10 -22.99 -18.71 -29.12
C PHE A 10 -22.54 -18.17 -27.76
N LEU A 11 -22.07 -19.07 -26.88
CA LEU A 11 -21.30 -18.68 -25.71
C LEU A 11 -19.86 -18.40 -26.17
N VAL A 12 -19.55 -17.15 -26.49
CA VAL A 12 -18.17 -16.73 -26.70
C VAL A 12 -17.50 -16.63 -25.34
N ALA A 13 -16.89 -17.73 -24.90
CA ALA A 13 -15.94 -17.71 -23.79
C ALA A 13 -14.65 -17.07 -24.30
N ILE A 14 -14.48 -15.77 -24.05
CA ILE A 14 -13.17 -15.13 -24.19
C ILE A 14 -12.34 -15.60 -23.01
N THR A 15 -11.66 -16.74 -23.14
CA THR A 15 -10.59 -17.12 -22.21
C THR A 15 -9.39 -16.24 -22.53
N SER A 16 -9.41 -14.99 -22.09
CA SER A 16 -8.21 -14.18 -22.05
C SER A 16 -7.37 -14.69 -20.89
N ASP A 17 -6.55 -15.71 -21.14
CA ASP A 17 -5.41 -16.06 -20.30
C ASP A 17 -4.43 -14.88 -20.37
N THR A 18 -4.77 -13.80 -19.66
CA THR A 18 -3.80 -12.76 -19.32
C THR A 18 -2.93 -13.35 -18.23
N VAL A 19 -1.96 -14.17 -18.66
CA VAL A 19 -0.86 -14.56 -17.80
C VAL A 19 -0.14 -13.27 -17.44
N PHE A 20 -0.34 -12.81 -16.21
CA PHE A 20 0.39 -11.69 -15.63
C PHE A 20 1.81 -12.18 -15.34
N SER A 21 2.60 -12.35 -16.40
CA SER A 21 4.03 -12.60 -16.24
C SER A 21 4.67 -11.37 -15.64
N ALA A 22 5.36 -11.54 -14.52
CA ALA A 22 6.22 -10.51 -13.95
C ALA A 22 7.24 -10.08 -15.03
N PRO A 23 7.54 -8.78 -15.18
CA PRO A 23 8.55 -8.34 -16.14
C PRO A 23 9.91 -8.93 -15.73
N THR A 24 10.39 -9.91 -16.49
CA THR A 24 11.79 -10.34 -16.42
C THR A 24 12.63 -9.28 -17.10
N SER A 25 13.36 -8.49 -16.31
CA SER A 25 14.40 -7.60 -16.81
C SER A 25 15.47 -8.45 -17.50
N SER A 26 15.45 -8.51 -18.83
CA SER A 26 16.58 -9.02 -19.60
C SER A 26 17.69 -7.99 -19.54
N VAL A 27 18.53 -8.11 -18.52
CA VAL A 27 19.73 -7.28 -18.35
C VAL A 27 20.68 -7.58 -19.50
N THR A 28 20.71 -6.68 -20.49
CA THR A 28 21.84 -6.57 -21.40
C THR A 28 22.96 -5.87 -20.64
N THR A 29 24.01 -6.63 -20.33
CA THR A 29 25.22 -6.14 -19.66
C THR A 29 25.92 -5.13 -20.56
N ASN A 30 25.63 -3.84 -20.38
CA ASN A 30 26.55 -2.69 -20.61
C ASN A 30 25.97 -1.33 -20.20
N ASP A 31 24.86 -1.25 -19.46
CA ASP A 31 24.32 0.02 -18.95
C ASP A 31 23.86 -0.16 -17.48
N THR A 32 24.78 -0.04 -16.52
CA THR A 32 24.53 -0.38 -15.10
C THR A 32 24.56 0.82 -14.14
N ALA A 33 24.47 2.06 -14.62
CA ALA A 33 24.53 3.25 -13.75
C ALA A 33 23.47 4.33 -14.04
N SER A 34 22.80 4.26 -15.19
CA SER A 34 21.87 5.28 -15.69
C SER A 34 20.44 5.10 -15.17
N ASP A 35 20.03 3.86 -14.87
CA ASP A 35 18.65 3.55 -14.46
C ASP A 35 18.35 4.02 -13.02
N CYS A 36 19.27 3.79 -12.06
CA CYS A 36 19.10 4.23 -10.66
C CYS A 36 19.07 5.76 -10.50
N ARG A 37 19.74 6.52 -11.38
CA ARG A 37 19.76 7.99 -11.31
C ARG A 37 18.43 8.61 -11.75
N LEU A 38 17.76 8.00 -12.72
CA LEU A 38 16.42 8.41 -13.13
C LEU A 38 15.42 8.19 -11.99
N PHE A 39 15.42 7.01 -11.37
CA PHE A 39 14.56 6.75 -10.20
C PHE A 39 14.76 7.77 -9.09
N GLN A 40 16.01 8.14 -8.75
CA GLN A 40 16.25 9.14 -7.70
C GLN A 40 15.74 10.55 -8.03
N GLN A 41 15.67 10.93 -9.31
CA GLN A 41 15.12 12.22 -9.74
C GLN A 41 13.58 12.25 -9.65
N TYR A 42 12.93 11.10 -9.83
CA TYR A 42 11.46 10.98 -9.78
C TYR A 42 10.91 10.53 -8.41
N ILE A 43 11.77 10.06 -7.49
CA ILE A 43 11.35 9.68 -6.14
C ILE A 43 11.07 10.94 -5.32
N ASN A 44 9.81 11.07 -4.90
CA ASN A 44 9.41 12.06 -3.91
C ASN A 44 10.02 11.71 -2.55
N LYS A 45 10.94 12.56 -2.06
CA LYS A 45 11.62 12.39 -0.76
C LYS A 45 10.84 12.99 0.41
N ARG A 46 9.60 13.45 0.20
CA ARG A 46 8.79 14.06 1.25
C ARG A 46 8.45 13.04 2.33
N TYR A 47 9.01 13.26 3.51
CA TYR A 47 8.69 12.51 4.71
C TYR A 47 8.73 13.46 5.92
N PRO A 48 7.77 13.38 6.86
CA PRO A 48 6.51 12.64 6.75
C PRO A 48 5.59 13.18 5.64
N LEU A 49 4.54 12.42 5.29
CA LEU A 49 3.57 12.83 4.25
C LEU A 49 2.81 14.11 4.63
N THR A 50 2.58 14.34 5.92
CA THR A 50 1.97 15.56 6.47
C THR A 50 3.02 16.33 7.25
N ASP A 51 3.17 17.62 6.96
CA ASP A 51 4.18 18.45 7.62
C ASP A 51 3.92 18.50 9.14
N PRO A 52 4.96 18.35 9.98
CA PRO A 52 4.82 18.50 11.42
C PRO A 52 4.39 19.91 11.82
N ILE A 53 3.66 20.03 12.93
CA ILE A 53 3.19 21.33 13.45
C ILE A 53 3.98 21.68 14.71
N LEU A 54 4.66 22.83 14.70
CA LEU A 54 5.30 23.41 15.89
C LEU A 54 4.24 24.07 16.78
N MET A 55 4.18 23.66 18.04
CA MET A 55 3.23 24.16 19.03
C MET A 55 3.82 25.34 19.84
N PRO A 56 2.97 26.20 20.46
CA PRO A 56 3.44 27.34 21.24
C PRO A 56 4.35 26.98 22.42
N ASP A 57 4.21 25.78 22.98
CA ASP A 57 5.03 25.27 24.08
C ASP A 57 6.39 24.67 23.62
N GLY A 58 6.71 24.80 22.32
CA GLY A 58 7.92 24.25 21.71
C GLY A 58 7.85 22.76 21.40
N SER A 59 6.72 22.08 21.64
CA SER A 59 6.53 20.69 21.22
C SER A 59 6.24 20.58 19.72
N VAL A 60 6.51 19.40 19.14
CA VAL A 60 6.25 19.11 17.73
C VAL A 60 5.17 18.04 17.61
N LYS A 61 4.09 18.34 16.89
CA LYS A 61 2.98 17.43 16.65
C LYS A 61 3.08 16.79 15.26
N PHE A 62 3.08 15.47 15.22
CA PHE A 62 3.13 14.64 14.02
C PHE A 62 1.79 13.97 13.78
N ARG A 63 1.36 13.87 12.51
CA ARG A 63 0.27 12.97 12.11
C ARG A 63 0.84 11.54 12.11
N ILE A 64 0.17 10.63 12.81
CA ILE A 64 0.52 9.21 12.80
C ILE A 64 -0.69 8.37 12.42
N ALA A 65 -0.45 7.15 11.98
CA ALA A 65 -1.48 6.14 11.83
C ALA A 65 -0.91 4.75 12.11
N ILE A 66 -1.79 3.84 12.49
CA ILE A 66 -1.49 2.43 12.74
C ILE A 66 -2.41 1.62 11.83
N ILE A 67 -1.88 0.58 11.23
CA ILE A 67 -2.64 -0.38 10.42
C ILE A 67 -2.78 -1.69 11.19
N SER A 68 -3.96 -2.30 11.16
CA SER A 68 -4.20 -3.57 11.83
C SER A 68 -3.75 -4.75 10.97
N ASP A 69 -3.17 -5.74 11.62
CA ASP A 69 -3.23 -7.12 11.15
C ASP A 69 -4.41 -7.81 11.84
N LEU A 70 -5.29 -8.45 11.07
CA LEU A 70 -6.47 -9.17 11.58
C LEU A 70 -6.33 -10.69 11.38
N ASP A 71 -5.19 -11.15 10.87
CA ASP A 71 -4.98 -12.55 10.54
C ASP A 71 -6.14 -13.11 9.67
N ALA A 72 -6.67 -14.29 10.03
CA ALA A 72 -7.77 -14.96 9.34
C ALA A 72 -9.10 -14.19 9.44
N ASP A 73 -9.27 -13.34 10.45
CA ASP A 73 -10.49 -12.55 10.66
C ASP A 73 -10.57 -11.33 9.72
N SER A 74 -9.58 -11.14 8.84
CA SER A 74 -9.62 -10.14 7.78
C SER A 74 -10.69 -10.42 6.71
N THR A 75 -11.22 -11.64 6.58
CA THR A 75 -12.26 -11.95 5.58
C THR A 75 -13.57 -11.20 5.86
N SER A 76 -14.13 -10.54 4.85
CA SER A 76 -15.38 -9.80 4.99
C SER A 76 -16.60 -10.72 5.10
N HIS A 77 -17.38 -10.56 6.16
CA HIS A 77 -18.64 -11.30 6.34
C HIS A 77 -19.77 -10.85 5.39
N SER A 78 -19.70 -9.63 4.86
CA SER A 78 -20.76 -9.03 4.04
C SER A 78 -20.47 -9.02 2.55
N LYS A 79 -19.20 -9.21 2.14
CA LYS A 79 -18.78 -9.21 0.74
C LYS A 79 -17.94 -10.44 0.41
N SER A 80 -18.39 -11.21 -0.57
CA SER A 80 -17.64 -12.35 -1.08
C SER A 80 -16.27 -11.91 -1.60
N ASN A 81 -15.24 -12.76 -1.41
CA ASN A 81 -13.87 -12.57 -1.89
C ASN A 81 -13.27 -11.20 -1.52
N THR A 82 -13.55 -10.70 -0.32
CA THR A 82 -13.05 -9.41 0.16
C THR A 82 -12.34 -9.58 1.50
N TRP A 83 -11.17 -8.93 1.66
CA TRP A 83 -10.42 -8.86 2.92
C TRP A 83 -10.31 -7.40 3.37
N ILE A 84 -10.34 -7.18 4.68
CA ILE A 84 -10.31 -5.84 5.29
C ILE A 84 -9.13 -5.71 6.26
N SER A 85 -8.70 -4.46 6.43
CA SER A 85 -7.81 -4.01 7.50
C SER A 85 -8.27 -2.62 7.93
N TYR A 86 -7.85 -2.17 9.11
CA TYR A 86 -8.22 -0.89 9.67
C TYR A 86 -7.02 0.05 9.72
N PHE A 87 -7.19 1.25 9.17
CA PHE A 87 -6.23 2.32 9.23
C PHE A 87 -6.66 3.36 10.28
N LYS A 88 -6.12 3.25 11.49
CA LYS A 88 -6.45 4.14 12.61
C LYS A 88 -5.50 5.33 12.63
N GLN A 89 -6.04 6.53 12.44
CA GLN A 89 -5.27 7.77 12.44
C GLN A 89 -5.27 8.47 13.80
N GLY A 90 -4.20 9.21 14.09
CA GLY A 90 -4.04 9.96 15.33
C GLY A 90 -2.97 11.04 15.24
N SER A 91 -2.45 11.46 16.39
CA SER A 91 -1.34 12.41 16.46
C SER A 91 -0.38 12.03 17.59
N LEU A 92 0.92 12.26 17.36
CA LEU A 92 1.97 12.12 18.35
C LEU A 92 2.55 13.51 18.62
N THR A 93 2.55 13.94 19.87
CA THR A 93 3.20 15.19 20.29
C THR A 93 4.49 14.85 21.01
N TYR A 94 5.62 15.34 20.49
CA TYR A 94 6.93 15.16 21.07
C TYR A 94 7.39 16.45 21.75
N ASN A 95 7.68 16.38 23.04
CA ASN A 95 8.28 17.48 23.81
C ASN A 95 9.66 17.05 24.33
N ALA A 96 10.73 17.65 23.80
CA ALA A 96 12.10 17.29 24.15
C ALA A 96 12.50 17.71 25.59
N GLN A 97 11.83 18.72 26.17
CA GLN A 97 12.16 19.24 27.50
C GLN A 97 11.71 18.31 28.62
N ASN A 98 10.74 17.42 28.36
CA ASN A 98 10.18 16.53 29.37
C ASN A 98 11.07 15.32 29.72
N LYS A 99 12.18 15.10 29.00
CA LYS A 99 13.11 13.98 29.27
C LYS A 99 14.05 14.23 30.46
N ARG A 100 14.27 15.50 30.87
CA ARG A 100 15.26 15.83 31.91
C ARG A 100 14.73 15.68 33.34
N SER A 101 13.40 15.61 33.52
CA SER A 101 12.75 15.50 34.82
C SER A 101 12.57 14.06 35.31
N GLU A 102 12.57 13.07 34.41
CA GLU A 102 12.40 11.65 34.76
C GLU A 102 13.73 10.97 35.10
N GLU A 103 14.84 11.33 34.46
CA GLU A 103 16.20 10.85 34.78
C GLU A 103 16.73 11.33 36.15
N ARG A 104 16.03 12.27 36.79
CA ARG A 104 16.41 12.86 38.09
C ARG A 104 15.61 12.31 39.27
N ARG A 105 14.83 11.25 39.08
CA ARG A 105 14.13 10.49 40.13
C ARG A 105 14.61 9.06 40.17
#